data_AF-A0A2D6T579-F1
#
_entry.id   AF-A0A2D6T579-F1
#
_cell.length_a   1.000
_cell.length_b   1.000
_cell.length_c   1.000
_cell.angle_alpha   90.00
_cell.angle_beta   90.00
_cell.angle_gamma   90.00
#
_symmetry.space_group_name_H-M   'P 1'
#
loop_
_entity.id
_entity.type
_entity.pdbx_description
1 polymer ?
#
loop_
_entity_poly.entity_id
_entity_poly.type
_entity_poly.pdbx_seq_one_letter_code
_entity_poly.pdbx_strand_id
1 'polypeptide(L)'
;MEEFGGFLFFALLIGFAVVALRSASRAGIQPGSLITPNQRRQATEDAAWKIERTVEILRQNLDTGKLDSGPEIYSRYYIGYLFEMGKAISRHHRVEFSQRLRRPILLEVGQLFGRHRDAQEGERHLAAVLGSDPGQLGAADGRIDGDYAVDPNNPGPYFARIGAYFES
;
A
#
# COMPACT_ATOMS: atom_id res chain seq x y z
N MET A 1 11.71 34.38 -2.41
CA MET A 1 12.78 33.81 -1.56
C MET A 1 12.15 32.71 -0.72
N GLU A 2 11.77 31.60 -1.34
CA GLU A 2 12.63 30.56 -1.95
C GLU A 2 12.75 29.38 -0.96
N GLU A 3 12.04 28.31 -1.33
CA GLU A 3 12.61 26.96 -1.46
C GLU A 3 13.39 26.39 -0.27
N PHE A 4 12.71 26.02 0.82
CA PHE A 4 13.34 25.10 1.80
C PHE A 4 12.42 24.02 2.40
N GLY A 5 11.16 23.90 1.93
CA GLY A 5 10.22 22.88 2.44
C GLY A 5 10.20 21.55 1.68
N GLY A 6 10.41 21.57 0.36
CA GLY A 6 10.21 20.38 -0.50
C GLY A 6 11.43 19.45 -0.63
N PHE A 7 12.64 19.94 -0.36
CA PHE A 7 13.86 19.15 -0.57
C PHE A 7 14.14 18.12 0.55
N LEU A 8 13.53 18.29 1.73
CA LEU A 8 13.66 17.34 2.84
C LEU A 8 12.77 16.10 2.70
N PHE A 9 11.80 16.13 1.78
CA PHE A 9 10.93 14.97 1.50
C PHE A 9 11.65 13.89 0.68
N PHE A 10 12.61 14.28 -0.15
CA PHE A 10 13.33 13.36 -1.05
C PHE A 10 14.52 12.64 -0.43
N ALA A 11 15.16 13.20 0.61
CA ALA A 11 16.38 12.62 1.18
C ALA A 11 16.12 11.43 2.15
N LEU A 12 14.90 11.31 2.70
CA LEU A 12 14.57 10.27 3.69
C LEU A 12 13.99 8.99 3.07
N LEU A 13 13.64 9.00 1.78
CA LEU A 13 13.25 7.81 1.02
C LEU A 13 14.46 6.94 0.59
N ILE A 14 15.68 7.49 0.61
CA ILE A 14 16.90 6.79 0.20
C ILE A 14 17.36 5.76 1.27
N GLY A 15 16.91 5.89 2.52
CA GLY A 15 17.32 5.00 3.61
C GLY A 15 16.71 3.58 3.58
N PHE A 16 15.61 3.35 2.85
CA PHE A 16 14.83 2.11 3.00
C PHE A 16 15.01 1.06 1.89
N ALA A 17 15.74 1.38 0.82
CA ALA A 17 16.18 0.38 -0.16
C ALA A 17 17.06 -0.71 0.47
N VAL A 18 17.65 -0.45 1.64
CA VAL A 18 18.54 -1.39 2.34
C VAL A 18 17.79 -2.46 3.16
N VAL A 19 16.52 -2.23 3.53
CA VAL A 19 15.73 -3.23 4.28
C VAL A 19 15.09 -4.27 3.36
N ALA A 20 14.82 -3.93 2.10
CA ALA A 20 14.31 -4.87 1.10
C ALA A 20 15.38 -5.82 0.54
N LEU A 21 16.66 -5.41 0.53
CA LEU A 21 17.72 -6.19 -0.12
C LEU A 21 18.32 -7.30 0.77
N ARG A 22 18.12 -7.27 2.09
CA ARG A 22 18.68 -8.30 3.00
C ARG A 22 17.81 -9.54 3.23
N SER A 23 16.52 -9.51 2.88
CA SER A 23 15.66 -10.68 2.98
C SER A 23 15.65 -11.55 1.72
N ALA A 24 16.08 -11.02 0.57
CA ALA A 24 16.11 -11.75 -0.70
C ALA A 24 17.27 -12.74 -0.84
N SER A 25 18.30 -12.69 0.02
CA SER A 25 19.51 -13.50 -0.12
C SER A 25 19.46 -14.90 0.53
N ARG A 26 18.32 -15.33 1.10
CA ARG A 26 18.24 -16.63 1.81
C ARG A 26 17.22 -17.64 1.30
N ALA A 27 16.48 -17.35 0.24
CA ALA A 27 15.56 -18.34 -0.34
C ALA A 27 15.76 -18.42 -1.85
N GLY A 28 16.78 -19.16 -2.27
CA GLY A 28 16.88 -19.68 -3.63
C GLY A 28 15.73 -20.66 -3.89
N ILE A 29 14.56 -20.13 -4.26
CA ILE A 29 13.44 -20.96 -4.71
C ILE A 29 13.65 -21.24 -6.19
N GLN A 30 14.07 -22.47 -6.51
CA GLN A 30 14.15 -22.94 -7.89
C GLN A 30 12.74 -22.97 -8.52
N PRO A 31 12.58 -22.54 -9.78
CA PRO A 31 11.31 -22.66 -10.49
C PRO A 31 10.92 -24.14 -10.64
N GLY A 32 9.75 -24.51 -10.11
CA GLY A 32 9.21 -25.90 -10.11
C GLY A 32 9.08 -26.55 -8.74
N SER A 33 9.64 -25.96 -7.67
CA SER A 33 9.43 -26.42 -6.30
C SER A 33 8.00 -26.12 -5.83
N LEU A 34 7.25 -27.15 -5.42
CA LEU A 34 6.02 -26.95 -4.64
C LEU A 34 6.36 -26.14 -3.39
N ILE A 35 5.76 -24.95 -3.25
CA ILE A 35 5.90 -24.12 -2.05
C ILE A 35 5.34 -24.92 -0.88
N THR A 36 6.18 -25.20 0.11
CA THR A 36 5.73 -25.94 1.31
C THR A 36 4.70 -25.10 2.09
N PRO A 37 3.80 -25.73 2.86
CA PRO A 37 2.85 -24.99 3.70
C PRO A 37 3.52 -23.94 4.61
N ASN A 38 4.71 -24.25 5.14
CA ASN A 38 5.48 -23.33 5.97
C ASN A 38 6.01 -22.13 5.18
N GLN A 39 6.54 -22.35 3.97
CA GLN A 39 6.98 -21.26 3.09
C GLN A 39 5.81 -20.36 2.67
N ARG A 40 4.64 -20.93 2.40
CA ARG A 40 3.43 -20.16 2.05
C ARG A 40 2.97 -19.30 3.23
N ARG A 41 3.00 -19.86 4.44
CA ARG A 41 2.66 -19.12 5.67
C ARG A 41 3.62 -17.95 5.86
N GLN A 42 4.92 -18.17 5.74
CA GLN A 42 5.93 -17.13 5.86
C GLN A 42 5.74 -16.03 4.81
N ALA A 43 5.53 -16.39 3.54
CA ALA A 43 5.26 -15.42 2.48
C ALA A 43 3.98 -14.59 2.74
N THR A 44 2.96 -15.20 3.37
CA THR A 44 1.73 -14.50 3.76
C THR A 44 1.98 -13.52 4.90
N GLU A 45 2.78 -13.91 5.89
CA GLU A 45 3.15 -13.05 7.02
C GLU A 45 4.03 -11.87 6.55
N ASP A 46 5.00 -12.12 5.68
CA ASP A 46 5.84 -11.09 5.06
C ASP A 46 5.01 -10.11 4.22
N ALA A 47 4.04 -10.61 3.43
CA ALA A 47 3.14 -9.78 2.65
C ALA A 47 2.25 -8.92 3.55
N ALA A 48 1.70 -9.49 4.64
CA ALA A 48 0.87 -8.74 5.60
C ALA A 48 1.67 -7.62 6.25
N TRP A 49 2.88 -7.92 6.74
CA TRP A 49 3.77 -6.93 7.35
C TRP A 49 4.10 -5.79 6.38
N LYS A 50 4.36 -6.08 5.10
CA LYS A 50 4.62 -5.02 4.10
C LYS A 50 3.40 -4.15 3.82
N ILE A 51 2.19 -4.73 3.81
CA ILE A 51 0.96 -3.95 3.64
C ILE A 51 0.77 -3.01 4.85
N GLU A 52 0.92 -3.53 6.08
CA GLU A 52 0.87 -2.72 7.30
C GLU A 52 1.91 -1.60 7.26
N ARG A 53 3.14 -1.91 6.86
CA ARG A 53 4.22 -0.92 6.77
C ARG A 53 3.94 0.15 5.72
N THR A 54 3.34 -0.20 4.58
CA THR A 54 2.91 0.78 3.57
C THR A 54 1.87 1.74 4.13
N VAL A 55 0.88 1.24 4.88
CA VAL A 55 -0.12 2.09 5.55
C VAL A 55 0.56 3.07 6.50
N GLU A 56 1.47 2.59 7.34
CA GLU A 56 2.23 3.44 8.28
C GLU A 56 3.04 4.52 7.56
N ILE A 57 3.76 4.15 6.50
CA ILE A 57 4.56 5.10 5.72
C ILE A 57 3.66 6.17 5.12
N LEU A 58 2.56 5.81 4.49
CA LEU A 58 1.67 6.79 3.88
C LEU A 58 1.04 7.70 4.94
N ARG A 59 0.62 7.15 6.09
CA ARG A 59 0.12 7.95 7.21
C ARG A 59 1.14 8.94 7.79
N GLN A 60 2.43 8.59 7.77
CA GLN A 60 3.49 9.45 8.29
C GLN A 60 3.90 10.56 7.31
N ASN A 61 3.64 10.37 6.01
CA ASN A 61 4.19 11.23 4.97
C ASN A 61 3.12 12.02 4.22
N LEU A 62 1.88 11.52 4.10
CA LEU A 62 0.80 12.28 3.49
C LEU A 62 0.28 13.37 4.44
N ASP A 63 -0.31 14.43 3.88
CA ASP A 63 -1.05 15.42 4.65
C ASP A 63 -2.25 14.74 5.33
N THR A 64 -2.07 14.37 6.60
CA THR A 64 -3.09 13.71 7.39
C THR A 64 -4.29 14.62 7.67
N GLY A 65 -4.14 15.94 7.55
CA GLY A 65 -5.27 16.87 7.60
C GLY A 65 -6.24 16.63 6.45
N LYS A 66 -5.74 16.47 5.21
CA LYS A 66 -6.57 16.10 4.06
C LYS A 66 -7.24 14.74 4.22
N LEU A 67 -6.57 13.81 4.89
CA LEU A 67 -7.01 12.43 5.10
C LEU A 67 -8.07 12.29 6.20
N ASP A 68 -7.86 12.93 7.35
CA ASP A 68 -8.64 12.74 8.58
C ASP A 68 -9.78 13.74 8.73
N SER A 69 -9.62 14.96 8.22
CA SER A 69 -10.61 16.04 8.35
C SER A 69 -10.92 16.76 7.05
N GLY A 70 -10.26 16.38 5.96
CA GLY A 70 -10.48 16.92 4.62
C GLY A 70 -11.68 16.29 3.91
N PRO A 71 -11.93 16.71 2.65
CA PRO A 71 -13.00 16.13 1.85
C PRO A 71 -12.80 14.63 1.64
N GLU A 72 -13.89 13.84 1.68
CA GLU A 72 -13.85 12.38 1.52
C GLU A 72 -13.16 11.89 0.23
N ILE A 73 -12.99 12.77 -0.76
CA ILE A 73 -12.29 12.48 -2.01
C ILE A 73 -10.86 11.94 -1.74
N TYR A 74 -10.16 12.49 -0.75
CA TYR A 74 -8.81 12.08 -0.38
C TYR A 74 -8.80 10.71 0.30
N SER A 75 -9.71 10.48 1.24
CA SER A 75 -9.85 9.20 1.94
C SER A 75 -10.23 8.09 0.95
N ARG A 76 -11.12 8.37 -0.01
CA ARG A 76 -11.55 7.41 -1.04
C ARG A 76 -10.41 7.07 -2.00
N TYR A 77 -9.69 8.09 -2.48
CA TYR A 77 -8.49 7.90 -3.30
C TYR A 77 -7.44 7.06 -2.56
N TYR A 78 -7.11 7.43 -1.32
CA TYR A 78 -6.12 6.73 -0.49
C TYR A 78 -6.44 5.25 -0.30
N ILE A 79 -7.70 4.90 0.00
CA ILE A 79 -8.10 3.50 0.15
C ILE A 79 -8.01 2.75 -1.17
N GLY A 80 -8.42 3.35 -2.28
CA GLY A 80 -8.26 2.76 -3.62
C GLY A 80 -6.79 2.45 -3.92
N TYR A 81 -5.92 3.42 -3.62
CA TYR A 81 -4.49 3.30 -3.78
C TYR A 81 -3.90 2.16 -2.94
N LEU A 82 -4.20 2.13 -1.65
CA LEU A 82 -3.76 1.07 -0.74
C LEU A 82 -4.22 -0.33 -1.19
N PHE A 83 -5.44 -0.44 -1.72
CA PHE A 83 -5.99 -1.71 -2.15
C PHE A 83 -5.18 -2.33 -3.30
N GLU A 84 -4.87 -1.55 -4.35
CA GLU A 84 -4.09 -2.06 -5.47
C GLU A 84 -2.61 -2.23 -5.11
N MET A 85 -2.06 -1.40 -4.23
CA MET A 85 -0.73 -1.59 -3.65
C MET A 85 -0.64 -2.91 -2.88
N GLY A 86 -1.65 -3.24 -2.06
CA GLY A 86 -1.74 -4.52 -1.36
C GLY A 86 -1.84 -5.72 -2.32
N LYS A 87 -2.54 -5.56 -3.45
CA LYS A 87 -2.56 -6.58 -4.51
C LYS A 87 -1.19 -6.75 -5.15
N ALA A 88 -0.45 -5.67 -5.43
CA ALA A 88 0.91 -5.75 -5.98
C ALA A 88 1.86 -6.50 -5.04
N ILE A 89 1.82 -6.18 -3.74
CA ILE A 89 2.58 -6.88 -2.69
C ILE A 89 2.21 -8.36 -2.66
N SER A 90 0.92 -8.71 -2.72
CA SER A 90 0.47 -10.11 -2.72
C SER A 90 0.97 -10.89 -3.93
N ARG A 91 0.91 -10.29 -5.13
CA ARG A 91 1.45 -10.86 -6.37
C ARG A 91 2.96 -11.12 -6.25
N HIS A 92 3.72 -10.16 -5.73
CA HIS A 92 5.16 -10.29 -5.53
C HIS A 92 5.52 -11.46 -4.60
N HIS A 93 4.77 -11.66 -3.52
CA HIS A 93 5.00 -12.76 -2.59
C HIS A 93 4.34 -14.08 -3.03
N ARG A 94 3.66 -14.10 -4.20
CA ARG A 94 2.96 -15.26 -4.75
C ARG A 94 1.91 -15.85 -3.79
N VAL A 95 1.18 -14.98 -3.10
CA VAL A 95 0.08 -15.33 -2.19
C VAL A 95 -1.22 -14.72 -2.67
N GLU A 96 -2.33 -15.37 -2.34
CA GLU A 96 -3.66 -14.82 -2.62
C GLU A 96 -3.90 -13.57 -1.78
N PHE A 97 -4.47 -12.53 -2.40
CA PHE A 97 -4.93 -11.32 -1.71
C PHE A 97 -6.21 -11.60 -0.91
N SER A 98 -6.04 -12.39 0.15
CA SER A 98 -7.10 -12.87 1.04
C SER A 98 -7.56 -11.80 2.03
N GLN A 99 -8.65 -12.08 2.75
CA GLN A 99 -9.17 -11.22 3.81
C GLN A 99 -8.10 -10.87 4.86
N ARG A 100 -7.18 -11.80 5.18
CA ARG A 100 -6.08 -11.55 6.12
C ARG A 100 -5.18 -10.42 5.63
N LEU A 101 -4.81 -10.42 4.35
CA LEU A 101 -3.96 -9.38 3.74
C LEU A 101 -4.72 -8.06 3.53
N ARG A 102 -6.05 -8.10 3.42
CA ARG A 102 -6.89 -6.91 3.37
C ARG A 102 -7.12 -6.26 4.74
N ARG A 103 -6.87 -6.97 5.85
CA ARG A 103 -7.17 -6.48 7.20
C ARG A 103 -6.60 -5.09 7.50
N PRO A 104 -5.34 -4.74 7.19
CA PRO A 104 -4.83 -3.40 7.45
C PRO A 104 -5.62 -2.33 6.69
N ILE A 105 -6.01 -2.60 5.45
CA ILE A 105 -6.81 -1.69 4.62
C ILE A 105 -8.22 -1.55 5.17
N LEU A 106 -8.84 -2.64 5.64
CA LEU A 106 -10.17 -2.60 6.28
C LEU A 106 -10.16 -1.84 7.61
N LEU A 107 -9.05 -1.85 8.34
CA LEU A 107 -8.86 -1.00 9.52
C LEU A 107 -8.82 0.48 9.13
N GLU A 108 -8.10 0.82 8.05
CA GLU A 108 -8.07 2.19 7.52
C GLU A 108 -9.46 2.66 7.08
N VAL A 109 -10.23 1.81 6.39
CA VAL A 109 -11.63 2.11 6.05
C VAL A 109 -12.45 2.44 7.29
N GLY A 110 -12.31 1.63 8.35
CA GLY A 110 -13.04 1.84 9.62
C GLY A 110 -12.58 3.08 10.39
N GLN A 111 -11.33 3.52 10.21
CA GLN A 111 -10.85 4.77 10.80
C GLN A 111 -11.39 5.99 10.06
N LEU A 112 -11.37 5.96 8.73
CA LEU A 112 -11.69 7.11 7.88
C LEU A 112 -13.20 7.32 7.68
N PHE A 113 -13.98 6.25 7.58
CA PHE A 113 -15.42 6.32 7.28
C PHE A 113 -16.31 5.94 8.47
N GLY A 114 -15.72 5.85 9.66
CA GLY A 114 -16.37 5.38 10.87
C GLY A 114 -16.28 3.87 11.04
N ARG A 115 -16.33 3.43 12.31
CA ARG A 115 -16.16 2.01 12.66
C ARG A 115 -17.28 1.18 12.04
N HIS A 116 -16.89 0.14 11.30
CA HIS A 116 -17.80 -0.94 10.93
C HIS A 116 -17.95 -1.93 12.09
N ARG A 117 -19.14 -2.51 12.21
CA ARG A 117 -19.51 -3.43 13.30
C ARG A 117 -18.95 -4.82 13.08
N ASP A 118 -18.76 -5.21 11.82
CA ASP A 118 -18.25 -6.51 11.42
C ASP A 118 -17.47 -6.44 10.09
N ALA A 119 -16.77 -7.53 9.77
CA ALA A 119 -15.95 -7.63 8.56
C ALA A 119 -16.77 -7.51 7.26
N GLN A 120 -18.05 -7.87 7.26
CA GLN A 120 -18.90 -7.79 6.07
C GLN A 120 -19.33 -6.36 5.78
N GLU A 121 -19.62 -5.58 6.82
CA GLU A 121 -19.81 -4.13 6.70
C GLU A 121 -18.52 -3.46 6.21
N GLY A 122 -17.35 -3.80 6.78
CA GLY A 122 -16.06 -3.27 6.30
C GLY A 122 -15.80 -3.53 4.80
N GLU A 123 -16.04 -4.76 4.32
CA GLU A 123 -15.89 -5.12 2.91
C GLU A 123 -16.91 -4.40 2.01
N ARG A 124 -18.13 -4.14 2.49
CA ARG A 124 -19.13 -3.33 1.76
C ARG A 124 -18.69 -1.88 1.60
N HIS A 125 -18.16 -1.27 2.67
CA HIS A 125 -17.61 0.09 2.60
C HIS A 125 -16.41 0.15 1.65
N LEU A 126 -15.50 -0.83 1.73
CA LEU A 126 -14.38 -0.94 0.80
C LEU A 126 -14.88 -1.03 -0.65
N ALA A 127 -15.85 -1.88 -0.95
CA ALA A 127 -16.43 -1.99 -2.29
C ALA A 127 -17.06 -0.66 -2.77
N ALA A 128 -17.78 0.04 -1.89
CA ALA A 128 -18.35 1.35 -2.21
C ALA A 128 -17.28 2.42 -2.50
N VAL A 129 -16.17 2.40 -1.75
CA VAL A 129 -15.03 3.28 -2.01
C VAL A 129 -14.41 2.96 -3.36
N LEU A 130 -14.10 1.69 -3.63
CA LEU A 130 -13.52 1.24 -4.90
C LEU A 130 -14.42 1.49 -6.11
N GLY A 131 -15.73 1.55 -5.91
CA GLY A 131 -16.70 1.89 -6.95
C GLY A 131 -16.80 3.38 -7.28
N SER A 132 -16.30 4.28 -6.42
CA SER A 132 -16.36 5.73 -6.63
C SER A 132 -15.23 6.24 -7.54
N ASP A 133 -15.46 7.32 -8.29
CA ASP A 133 -14.44 7.90 -9.19
C ASP A 133 -13.09 8.16 -8.49
N PRO A 134 -13.04 8.75 -7.28
CA PRO A 134 -11.76 8.95 -6.58
C PRO A 134 -11.09 7.64 -6.19
N GLY A 135 -11.88 6.65 -5.77
CA GLY A 135 -11.36 5.32 -5.44
C GLY A 135 -10.85 4.56 -6.65
N GLN A 136 -11.50 4.70 -7.81
CA GLN A 136 -11.04 4.11 -9.07
C GLN A 136 -9.74 4.78 -9.56
N LEU A 137 -9.64 6.11 -9.46
CA LEU A 137 -8.41 6.84 -9.77
C LEU A 137 -7.27 6.41 -8.85
N GLY A 138 -7.51 6.41 -7.54
CA GLY A 138 -6.53 5.95 -6.56
C GLY A 138 -6.09 4.52 -6.81
N ALA A 139 -7.01 3.62 -7.15
CA ALA A 139 -6.69 2.24 -7.52
C ALA A 139 -5.82 2.16 -8.79
N ALA A 140 -6.09 2.95 -9.82
CA ALA A 140 -5.27 3.00 -11.02
C ALA A 140 -3.83 3.44 -10.69
N ASP A 141 -3.69 4.51 -9.91
CA ASP A 141 -2.38 5.03 -9.51
C ASP A 141 -1.64 4.07 -8.57
N GLY A 142 -2.33 3.48 -7.60
CA GLY A 142 -1.79 2.48 -6.68
C GLY A 142 -1.34 1.20 -7.37
N ARG A 143 -1.97 0.84 -8.49
CA ARG A 143 -1.50 -0.26 -9.32
C ARG A 143 -0.17 0.07 -9.99
N ILE A 144 -0.06 1.26 -10.60
CA ILE A 144 1.16 1.69 -11.29
C ILE A 144 2.33 1.78 -10.30
N ASP A 145 2.15 2.51 -9.21
CA ASP A 145 3.19 2.67 -8.20
C ASP A 145 3.50 1.33 -7.51
N GLY A 146 2.49 0.46 -7.34
CA GLY A 146 2.68 -0.86 -6.77
C GLY A 146 3.47 -1.80 -7.67
N ASP A 147 3.19 -1.82 -8.98
CA ASP A 147 3.96 -2.60 -9.94
C ASP A 147 5.40 -2.11 -10.04
N TYR A 148 5.63 -0.79 -9.92
CA TYR A 148 6.98 -0.22 -9.83
C TYR A 148 7.68 -0.61 -8.53
N ALA A 149 6.98 -0.55 -7.41
CA ALA A 149 7.57 -0.83 -6.10
C ALA A 149 8.04 -2.29 -5.92
N VAL A 150 7.43 -3.23 -6.67
CA VAL A 150 7.76 -4.65 -6.59
C VAL A 150 8.71 -5.14 -7.69
N ASP A 151 9.08 -4.27 -8.63
CA ASP A 151 10.06 -4.56 -9.68
C ASP A 151 11.47 -4.14 -9.23
N PRO A 152 12.39 -5.09 -9.01
CA PRO A 152 13.76 -4.78 -8.57
C PRO A 152 14.60 -4.03 -9.61
N ASN A 153 14.17 -3.99 -10.88
CA ASN A 153 14.90 -3.31 -11.96
C ASN A 153 14.35 -1.92 -12.27
N ASN A 154 13.33 -1.47 -11.54
CA ASN A 154 12.67 -0.20 -11.81
C ASN A 154 13.25 0.91 -10.93
N PRO A 155 13.83 1.98 -11.51
CA PRO A 155 14.35 3.12 -10.75
C PRO A 155 13.27 4.16 -10.41
N GLY A 156 11.99 3.88 -10.70
CA GLY A 156 10.89 4.81 -10.51
C GLY A 156 10.70 5.24 -9.04
N PRO A 157 10.26 6.50 -8.80
CA PRO A 157 10.00 6.98 -7.46
C PRO A 157 8.82 6.22 -6.82
N TYR A 158 9.03 5.70 -5.61
CA TYR A 158 7.98 5.07 -4.80
C TYR A 158 6.92 6.09 -4.39
N PHE A 159 5.63 5.70 -4.43
CA PHE A 159 4.50 6.49 -3.94
C PHE A 159 4.33 7.87 -4.62
N ALA A 160 4.93 8.08 -5.79
CA ALA A 160 4.96 9.38 -6.45
C ALA A 160 3.56 9.93 -6.74
N ARG A 161 2.63 9.07 -7.15
CA ARG A 161 1.29 9.50 -7.58
C ARG A 161 0.42 9.89 -6.40
N ILE A 162 0.48 9.13 -5.31
CA ILE A 162 -0.26 9.48 -4.10
C ILE A 162 0.33 10.73 -3.42
N GLY A 163 1.65 10.91 -3.44
CA GLY A 163 2.27 12.17 -3.01
C GLY A 163 1.72 13.35 -3.80
N ALA A 164 1.80 13.28 -5.13
CA ALA A 164 1.33 14.36 -6.01
C ALA A 164 -0.16 14.69 -5.82
N TYR A 165 -1.02 13.66 -5.65
CA TYR A 165 -2.45 13.84 -5.41
C TYR A 165 -2.75 14.56 -4.09
N PHE A 166 -1.94 14.33 -3.05
CA PHE A 166 -2.11 14.97 -1.76
C PHE A 166 -1.46 16.36 -1.67
N GLU A 167 -0.61 16.73 -2.63
CA GLU A 167 0.00 18.06 -2.72
C GLU A 167 -0.84 19.05 -3.55
N SER A 168 -1.65 18.56 -4.50
CA SER A 168 -2.61 19.37 -5.26
C SER A 168 -3.74 19.94 -4.40
#